data_AF-A0A376F643-F1
#
_entry.id   AF-A0A376F643-F1
#
_cell.length_a   1.000
_cell.length_b   1.000
_cell.length_c   1.000
_cell.angle_alpha   90.00
_cell.angle_beta   90.00
_cell.angle_gamma   90.00
#
_symmetry.space_group_name_H-M   'P 1'
#
loop_
_entity.id
_entity.type
_entity.pdbx_description
1 polymer ?
#
loop_
_entity_poly.entity_id
_entity_poly.type
_entity_poly.pdbx_seq_one_letter_code
_entity_poly.pdbx_strand_id
1 'polypeptide(L)'
;MTVKVIVTDMDGTFLDDAKQYDRDRFQAQFDQLKARDVEFVVASGNQYYQLISFFPELKDRISFVAENGALVFDRGRTDFPRRADAS
;
A
#
# COMPACT_ATOMS: atom_id res chain seq x y z
N MET A 1 -0.88 -21.48 11.61
CA MET A 1 -1.54 -20.35 10.94
C MET A 1 -0.59 -19.78 9.90
N THR A 2 -1.08 -19.48 8.71
CA THR A 2 -0.27 -18.91 7.62
C THR A 2 -0.68 -17.46 7.42
N VAL A 3 0.27 -16.53 7.49
CA VAL A 3 0.02 -15.11 7.19
C VAL A 3 -0.19 -14.96 5.68
N LYS A 4 -1.20 -14.19 5.29
CA LYS A 4 -1.56 -13.94 3.89
C LYS A 4 -1.53 -12.47 3.49
N VAL A 5 -1.71 -11.57 4.44
CA VAL A 5 -1.71 -10.12 4.21
C VAL A 5 -1.02 -9.44 5.39
N ILE A 6 -0.23 -8.42 5.09
CA ILE A 6 0.31 -7.45 6.03
C ILE A 6 -0.24 -6.09 5.65
N VAL A 7 -0.87 -5.42 6.62
CA VAL A 7 -1.42 -4.07 6.44
C VAL A 7 -0.69 -3.13 7.39
N THR A 8 -0.27 -1.97 6.89
CA THR A 8 0.41 -0.95 7.70
C THR A 8 -0.23 0.42 7.53
N ASP A 9 -0.27 1.19 8.62
CA ASP A 9 -0.41 2.63 8.54
C ASP A 9 0.92 3.29 8.12
N MET A 10 0.87 4.56 7.72
CA MET A 10 2.02 5.32 7.25
C MET A 10 2.65 6.15 8.37
N ASP A 11 1.98 7.23 8.77
CA ASP A 11 2.59 8.26 9.61
C ASP A 11 2.78 7.76 11.06
N GLY A 12 4.03 7.73 11.53
CA GLY A 12 4.33 7.23 12.88
C GLY A 12 4.25 5.70 13.00
N THR A 13 4.08 4.98 11.89
CA THR A 13 4.09 3.51 11.84
C THR A 13 5.14 3.00 10.84
N PHE A 14 4.89 3.16 9.54
CA PHE A 14 5.83 2.76 8.50
C PHE A 14 6.86 3.85 8.20
N LEU A 15 6.45 5.11 8.33
CA LEU A 15 7.29 6.29 8.19
C LEU A 15 7.75 6.79 9.56
N ASP A 16 9.01 7.19 9.63
CA ASP A 16 9.57 7.93 10.76
C ASP A 16 9.09 9.40 10.79
N ASP A 17 9.55 10.16 11.79
CA ASP A 17 9.22 11.58 11.96
C ASP A 17 9.69 12.45 10.78
N ALA A 18 10.70 12.00 10.03
CA ALA A 18 11.21 12.65 8.82
C ALA A 18 10.45 12.23 7.56
N LYS A 19 9.37 11.44 7.68
CA LYS A 19 8.59 10.86 6.59
C LYS A 19 9.41 9.94 5.68
N GLN A 20 10.35 9.21 6.26
CA GLN A 20 11.23 8.27 5.57
C GLN A 20 11.05 6.85 6.10
N TYR A 21 11.52 5.89 5.30
CA TYR A 21 11.67 4.50 5.70
C TYR A 21 12.91 3.93 4.99
N ASP A 22 13.47 2.86 5.55
CA ASP A 22 14.61 2.16 4.97
C ASP A 22 14.18 1.40 3.70
N ARG A 23 14.47 1.99 2.54
CA ARG A 23 14.03 1.49 1.23
C ARG A 23 14.69 0.16 0.86
N ASP A 24 16.00 0.04 1.07
CA ASP A 24 16.76 -1.15 0.70
C ASP A 24 16.34 -2.35 1.56
N ARG A 25 16.18 -2.11 2.87
CA ARG A 25 15.67 -3.13 3.79
C ARG A 25 14.25 -3.56 3.43
N PHE A 26 13.37 -2.59 3.18
CA PHE A 26 11.98 -2.90 2.82
C PHE A 26 11.91 -3.66 1.51
N GLN A 27 12.72 -3.32 0.50
CA GLN A 27 12.75 -4.03 -0.78
C GLN A 27 13.13 -5.50 -0.59
N ALA A 28 14.18 -5.78 0.17
CA ALA A 28 14.58 -7.15 0.48
C ALA A 28 13.50 -7.93 1.24
N GLN A 29 12.78 -7.28 2.16
CA GLN A 29 11.65 -7.88 2.87
C GLN A 29 10.46 -8.14 1.91
N PHE A 30 10.14 -7.17 1.07
CA PHE A 30 9.04 -7.26 0.12
C PHE A 30 9.23 -8.41 -0.87
N ASP A 31 10.45 -8.63 -1.37
CA ASP A 31 10.73 -9.76 -2.25
C ASP A 31 10.51 -11.12 -1.56
N GLN A 32 10.81 -11.22 -0.25
CA GLN A 32 10.46 -12.40 0.54
C GLN A 32 8.96 -12.57 0.76
N LEU A 33 8.22 -11.47 0.95
CA LEU A 33 6.75 -11.50 1.06
C LEU A 33 6.14 -12.01 -0.25
N LYS A 34 6.63 -11.50 -1.39
CA LYS A 34 6.21 -11.94 -2.72
C LYS A 34 6.49 -13.42 -2.97
N ALA A 35 7.67 -13.91 -2.60
CA ALA A 35 8.01 -15.33 -2.73
C ALA A 35 7.12 -16.26 -1.89
N ARG A 36 6.48 -15.73 -0.84
CA ARG A 36 5.58 -16.45 0.06
C ARG A 36 4.10 -16.22 -0.23
N ASP A 37 3.79 -15.49 -1.30
CA ASP A 37 2.41 -15.12 -1.63
C ASP A 37 1.72 -14.38 -0.46
N VAL A 38 2.44 -13.42 0.13
CA VAL A 38 1.94 -12.52 1.16
C VAL A 38 1.74 -11.14 0.54
N GLU A 39 0.52 -10.62 0.63
CA GLU A 39 0.20 -9.27 0.17
C GLU A 39 0.67 -8.22 1.17
N PHE A 40 1.12 -7.07 0.63
CA PHE A 40 1.46 -5.90 1.42
C PHE A 40 0.51 -4.76 1.04
N VAL A 41 -0.14 -4.18 2.05
CA VAL A 41 -1.16 -3.15 1.87
C VAL A 41 -0.83 -1.94 2.73
N VAL A 42 -0.89 -0.76 2.13
CA VAL A 42 -0.79 0.52 2.83
C VAL A 42 -2.20 1.02 3.10
N ALA A 43 -2.54 1.27 4.36
CA ALA A 43 -3.84 1.79 4.77
C ALA A 43 -3.67 3.08 5.56
N SER A 44 -4.15 4.20 5.03
CA SER A 44 -3.94 5.52 5.64
C SER A 44 -5.08 6.48 5.34
N GLY A 45 -5.23 7.50 6.18
CA GLY A 45 -6.12 8.63 5.94
C GLY A 45 -5.64 9.57 4.83
N ASN A 46 -4.39 9.44 4.40
CA ASN A 46 -3.77 10.30 3.39
C ASN A 46 -4.33 10.04 1.98
N GLN A 47 -4.15 11.04 1.10
CA GLN A 47 -4.54 10.95 -0.31
C GLN A 47 -3.70 9.92 -1.08
N TYR A 48 -4.32 9.20 -2.01
CA TYR A 48 -3.65 8.15 -2.81
C TYR A 48 -2.35 8.65 -3.48
N TYR A 49 -2.38 9.84 -4.10
CA TYR A 49 -1.22 10.41 -4.79
C TYR A 49 -0.03 10.69 -3.85
N GLN A 50 -0.32 11.05 -2.59
CA GLN A 50 0.71 11.18 -1.58
C GLN A 50 1.27 9.81 -1.21
N LEU A 51 0.42 8.81 -1.00
CA LEU A 51 0.85 7.45 -0.65
C LEU A 51 1.78 6.84 -1.70
N ILE A 52 1.43 6.91 -2.99
CA ILE A 52 2.27 6.35 -4.06
C ILE A 52 3.61 7.07 -4.23
N SER A 53 3.72 8.33 -3.82
CA SER A 53 4.98 9.08 -3.88
C SER A 53 6.06 8.48 -2.98
N PHE A 54 5.67 7.78 -1.90
CA PHE A 54 6.60 7.05 -1.05
C PHE A 54 7.09 5.75 -1.70
N PHE A 55 6.32 5.18 -2.64
CA PHE A 55 6.54 3.87 -3.24
C PHE A 55 6.61 3.93 -4.79
N PRO A 56 7.49 4.75 -5.39
CA PRO A 56 7.47 5.00 -6.84
C PRO A 56 7.64 3.73 -7.68
N GLU A 57 8.44 2.77 -7.22
CA GLU A 57 8.71 1.50 -7.90
C GLU A 57 7.74 0.37 -7.53
N LEU A 58 6.95 0.56 -6.47
CA LEU A 58 6.09 -0.47 -5.89
C LEU A 58 4.60 -0.14 -6.00
N LYS A 59 4.22 1.07 -6.42
CA LYS A 59 2.82 1.53 -6.50
C LYS A 59 1.89 0.61 -7.31
N ASP A 60 2.43 -0.10 -8.31
CA ASP A 60 1.67 -1.03 -9.15
C ASP A 60 1.82 -2.50 -8.67
N ARG A 61 2.59 -2.73 -7.60
CA ARG A 61 2.89 -4.05 -7.01
C ARG A 61 2.23 -4.26 -5.65
N ILE A 62 1.84 -3.19 -4.97
CA ILE A 62 1.17 -3.20 -3.66
C ILE A 62 -0.23 -2.58 -3.76
N SER A 63 -1.03 -2.78 -2.72
CA SER A 63 -2.40 -2.24 -2.67
C SER A 63 -2.49 -1.11 -1.66
N PHE A 64 -3.39 -0.16 -1.92
CA PHE A 64 -3.57 1.05 -1.12
C PHE A 64 -5.03 1.20 -0.70
N VAL A 65 -5.24 1.48 0.58
CA VAL A 65 -6.50 1.95 1.15
C VAL A 65 -6.25 3.40 1.58
N ALA A 66 -6.67 4.33 0.73
CA ALA A 66 -6.48 5.76 0.91
C ALA A 66 -7.76 6.43 1.44
N GLU A 67 -7.63 7.66 1.93
CA GLU A 67 -8.76 8.50 2.35
C GLU A 67 -9.69 7.78 3.34
N ASN A 68 -9.11 7.09 4.32
CA ASN A 68 -9.82 6.28 5.32
C ASN A 68 -10.74 5.21 4.70
N GLY A 69 -10.36 4.68 3.54
CA GLY A 69 -11.09 3.63 2.83
C GLY A 69 -12.10 4.12 1.80
N ALA A 70 -12.22 5.44 1.58
CA ALA A 70 -13.04 5.96 0.49
C ALA A 70 -12.46 5.62 -0.89
N LEU A 71 -11.16 5.36 -0.98
CA LEU A 71 -10.45 5.09 -2.22
C LEU A 71 -9.55 3.86 -2.05
N VAL A 72 -9.74 2.84 -2.89
CA VAL A 72 -9.00 1.58 -2.82
C VAL A 72 -8.37 1.28 -4.17
N PHE A 73 -7.07 1.01 -4.15
CA PHE A 73 -6.30 0.55 -5.30
C PHE A 73 -5.73 -0.83 -5.05
N ASP A 74 -6.00 -1.76 -5.95
CA ASP A 74 -5.35 -3.07 -6.01
C ASP A 74 -4.31 -3.06 -7.13
N ARG A 75 -3.01 -3.08 -6.78
CA ARG A 75 -1.89 -3.19 -7.73
C ARG A 75 -2.03 -2.26 -8.95
N GLY A 76 -2.19 -0.96 -8.67
CA GLY A 76 -2.34 0.08 -9.70
C GLY A 76 -3.74 0.19 -10.32
N ARG A 77 -4.67 -0.74 -10.06
CA ARG A 77 -6.06 -0.65 -10.52
C ARG A 77 -6.95 -0.08 -9.42
N THR A 78 -7.74 0.96 -9.72
CA THR A 78 -8.77 1.46 -8.81
C THR A 78 -9.89 0.43 -8.70
N ASP A 79 -10.13 -0.08 -7.49
CA ASP A 79 -11.23 -1.00 -7.20
C ASP A 79 -12.40 -0.28 -6.51
N PHE A 80 -12.15 0.83 -5.80
CA PHE A 80 -13.18 1.65 -5.15
C PHE A 80 -12.81 3.16 -5.18
N PRO A 81 -13.76 4.11 -5.35
CA PRO A 81 -15.18 3.87 -5.65
C PRO A 81 -15.30 3.24 -7.03
N ARG A 82 -15.97 2.08 -7.09
CA ARG A 82 -16.46 1.63 -8.39
C ARG A 82 -17.36 2.74 -8.85
N ARG A 83 -17.06 3.30 -10.02
CA ARG A 83 -17.97 4.19 -10.74
C ARG A 83 -19.38 3.59 -10.64
N ALA A 84 -20.27 4.31 -9.97
CA ALA A 84 -21.67 3.94 -9.85
C ALA A 84 -22.37 4.27 -11.18
N ASP A 85 -21.89 3.73 -12.29
CA ASP A 85 -22.52 3.86 -13.60
C ASP A 85 -22.07 2.73 -14.53
N ALA A 86 -22.96 1.75 -14.73
CA ALA A 86 -23.26 1.13 -16.03
C ALA A 86 -24.34 0.05 -15.85
N SER A 87 -25.59 0.50 -15.72
CA SER A 87 -26.78 -0.23 -16.18
C SER A 87 -27.37 0.52 -17.36
#